data_AF-A0A8D8V6L4-F1
#
_entry.id   AF-A0A8D8V6L4-F1
#
_cell.length_a   1.000
_cell.length_b   1.000
_cell.length_c   1.000
_cell.angle_alpha   90.00
_cell.angle_beta   90.00
_cell.angle_gamma   90.00
#
_symmetry.space_group_name_H-M   'P 1'
#
loop_
_entity.id
_entity.type
_entity.pdbx_description
1 polymer ?
#
loop_
_entity_poly.entity_id
_entity_poly.type
_entity_poly.pdbx_seq_one_letter_code
_entity_poly.pdbx_strand_id
1 'polypeptide(L)'
;MEESETSKKEEPGDEIILYYALPLRKLACMVVSLPLAALVLCFISSIIFQFDSVHETHCKVYNIIPSISAVTGVSPQRYLWRTSIALHLAPRYLIAIVYNVQMSAILWQHKVIVSISFWLSIVEVSSLAGTTYISNLDNFPLHEKLFIVFMLSSLFYMLVMLRVHSLAYPTMSPAQSCSFYVKLGLFVTSIVATVGLVVFWFRHRVHCYDMGKCVHSMSRWDC
;
A
#
# COMPACT_ATOMS: atom_id res chain seq x y z
N MET A 1 -72.04 -6.01 4.50
CA MET A 1 -71.39 -4.79 3.97
C MET A 1 -71.26 -3.83 5.15
N GLU A 2 -70.10 -3.48 5.66
CA GLU A 2 -68.72 -3.83 5.34
C GLU A 2 -67.93 -3.37 6.58
N GLU A 3 -67.00 -4.21 6.99
CA GLU A 3 -66.12 -4.07 8.15
C GLU A 3 -64.96 -3.11 7.76
N SER A 4 -64.52 -2.22 8.66
CA SER A 4 -63.20 -1.57 8.50
C SER A 4 -62.46 -1.52 9.83
N GLU A 5 -61.84 -2.64 10.17
CA GLU A 5 -60.76 -2.70 11.15
C GLU A 5 -59.54 -1.93 10.62
N THR A 6 -59.00 -1.04 11.46
CA THR A 6 -57.78 -0.30 11.14
C THR A 6 -56.57 -1.16 11.50
N SER A 7 -56.02 -1.88 10.51
CA SER A 7 -54.76 -2.62 10.66
C SER A 7 -53.56 -1.66 10.61
N LYS A 8 -52.89 -1.49 11.76
CA LYS A 8 -51.54 -0.91 11.83
C LYS A 8 -50.56 -1.87 11.12
N LYS A 9 -50.01 -1.44 9.99
CA LYS A 9 -48.83 -2.07 9.39
C LYS A 9 -47.60 -1.74 10.25
N GLU A 10 -47.05 -2.74 10.92
CA GLU A 10 -45.65 -2.75 11.36
C GLU A 10 -44.76 -2.94 10.12
N GLU A 11 -43.87 -1.99 9.86
CA GLU A 11 -42.82 -2.06 8.85
C GLU A 11 -41.56 -2.67 9.48
N PRO A 12 -41.12 -3.89 9.09
CA PRO A 12 -39.87 -4.48 9.56
C PRO A 12 -38.72 -4.06 8.62
N GLY A 13 -38.47 -2.76 8.52
CA GLY A 13 -37.51 -2.20 7.54
C GLY A 13 -36.20 -1.66 8.13
N ASP A 14 -36.18 -1.24 9.39
CA ASP A 14 -35.07 -0.44 9.92
C ASP A 14 -34.03 -1.22 10.75
N GLU A 15 -34.37 -2.41 11.28
CA GLU A 15 -33.41 -3.18 12.10
C GLU A 15 -32.34 -3.91 11.28
N ILE A 16 -32.62 -4.28 10.03
CA ILE A 16 -31.69 -5.07 9.20
C ILE A 16 -30.57 -4.19 8.61
N ILE A 17 -30.84 -2.90 8.37
CA ILE A 17 -29.85 -1.95 7.82
C ILE A 17 -28.78 -1.60 8.88
N LEU A 18 -29.14 -1.63 10.17
CA LEU A 18 -28.23 -1.25 11.25
C LEU A 18 -27.20 -2.34 11.60
N TYR A 19 -27.51 -3.63 11.38
CA TYR A 19 -26.55 -4.73 11.63
C TYR A 19 -25.40 -4.78 10.61
N TYR A 20 -25.58 -4.22 9.41
CA TYR A 20 -24.52 -4.11 8.40
C TYR A 20 -23.59 -2.90 8.62
N ALA A 21 -23.87 -2.06 9.62
CA ALA A 21 -22.96 -1.04 10.08
C ALA A 21 -21.90 -1.63 11.03
N LEU A 22 -21.13 -2.62 10.55
CA LEU A 22 -19.73 -2.71 10.96
C LEU A 22 -19.20 -1.28 10.80
N PRO A 23 -18.79 -0.58 11.88
CA PRO A 23 -18.53 0.85 11.77
C PRO A 23 -17.47 0.98 10.69
N LEU A 24 -17.82 1.67 9.60
CA LEU A 24 -17.04 1.73 8.37
C LEU A 24 -15.55 1.99 8.64
N ARG A 25 -15.29 2.74 9.72
CA ARG A 25 -13.98 2.99 10.29
C ARG A 25 -13.21 1.75 10.75
N LYS A 26 -13.83 0.79 11.49
CA LYS A 26 -13.19 -0.47 11.90
C LYS A 26 -12.90 -1.35 10.68
N LEU A 27 -13.87 -1.50 9.78
CA LEU A 27 -13.68 -2.26 8.54
C LEU A 27 -12.56 -1.64 7.69
N ALA A 28 -12.54 -0.32 7.55
CA ALA A 28 -11.47 0.40 6.86
C ALA A 28 -10.10 0.22 7.54
N CYS A 29 -10.02 0.29 8.87
CA CYS A 29 -8.77 0.02 9.59
C CYS A 29 -8.27 -1.41 9.35
N MET A 30 -9.16 -2.41 9.41
CA MET A 30 -8.81 -3.80 9.13
C MET A 30 -8.30 -3.95 7.70
N VAL A 31 -9.02 -3.42 6.72
CA VAL A 31 -8.63 -3.50 5.31
C VAL A 31 -7.34 -2.74 5.02
N VAL A 32 -7.06 -1.64 5.72
CA VAL A 32 -5.80 -0.92 5.59
C VAL A 32 -4.63 -1.68 6.22
N SER A 33 -4.86 -2.46 7.26
CA SER A 33 -3.82 -3.29 7.89
C SER A 33 -3.50 -4.59 7.13
N LEU A 34 -4.40 -5.05 6.25
CA LEU A 34 -4.26 -6.31 5.51
C LEU A 34 -2.98 -6.39 4.64
N PRO A 35 -2.62 -5.38 3.81
CA PRO A 35 -1.39 -5.43 3.04
C PRO A 35 -0.14 -5.53 3.92
N LEU A 36 -0.10 -4.80 5.04
CA LEU A 36 1.04 -4.85 5.95
C LEU A 36 1.19 -6.24 6.58
N ALA A 37 0.09 -6.82 7.08
CA ALA A 37 0.09 -8.17 7.64
C ALA A 37 0.48 -9.22 6.58
N ALA A 38 -0.08 -9.12 5.37
CA ALA A 38 0.25 -10.01 4.27
C ALA A 38 1.73 -9.90 3.87
N LEU A 39 2.31 -8.69 3.82
CA LEU A 39 3.72 -8.50 3.51
C LEU A 39 4.62 -9.15 4.55
N VAL A 40 4.32 -8.97 5.83
CA VAL A 40 5.09 -9.59 6.94
C VAL A 40 5.00 -11.12 6.85
N LEU A 41 3.82 -11.67 6.60
CA LEU A 41 3.65 -13.11 6.42
C LEU A 41 4.39 -13.63 5.19
N CYS A 42 4.35 -12.91 4.06
CA CYS A 42 5.11 -13.26 2.86
C CYS A 42 6.61 -13.26 3.14
N PHE A 43 7.12 -12.25 3.85
CA PHE A 43 8.53 -12.14 4.21
C PHE A 43 8.99 -13.29 5.12
N ILE A 44 8.29 -13.52 6.24
CA ILE A 44 8.64 -14.58 7.20
C ILE A 44 8.56 -15.96 6.55
N SER A 45 7.46 -16.26 5.85
CA SER A 45 7.30 -17.56 5.20
C SER A 45 8.31 -17.78 4.08
N SER A 46 8.66 -16.76 3.31
CA SER A 46 9.67 -16.86 2.26
C SER A 46 11.06 -17.17 2.82
N ILE A 47 11.44 -16.53 3.93
CA ILE A 47 12.74 -16.79 4.58
C ILE A 47 12.81 -18.22 5.13
N ILE A 48 11.72 -18.72 5.73
CA ILE A 48 11.70 -20.05 6.35
C ILE A 48 11.62 -21.17 5.32
N PHE A 49 10.73 -21.05 4.32
CA PHE A 49 10.39 -22.15 3.43
C PHE A 49 11.01 -22.05 2.04
N GLN A 50 11.47 -20.86 1.62
CA GLN A 50 11.88 -20.59 0.24
C GLN A 50 13.10 -19.66 0.18
N PHE A 51 14.08 -19.92 1.06
CA PHE A 51 15.26 -19.08 1.21
C PHE A 51 16.01 -18.88 -0.11
N ASP A 52 16.35 -19.95 -0.83
CA ASP A 52 17.11 -19.86 -2.08
C ASP A 52 16.36 -19.07 -3.16
N SER A 53 15.08 -19.38 -3.38
CA SER A 53 14.26 -18.76 -4.43
C SER A 53 14.05 -17.25 -4.28
N VAL A 54 14.13 -16.71 -3.06
CA VAL A 54 13.95 -15.25 -2.83
C VAL A 54 15.25 -14.47 -2.74
N HIS A 55 16.38 -15.16 -2.49
CA HIS A 55 17.71 -14.53 -2.42
C HIS A 55 18.49 -14.65 -3.74
N GLU A 56 18.10 -15.55 -4.65
CA GLU A 56 18.66 -15.65 -6.00
C GLU A 56 18.33 -14.40 -6.84
N THR A 57 19.37 -13.67 -7.25
CA THR A 57 19.25 -12.53 -8.15
C THR A 57 19.64 -12.90 -9.58
N HIS A 58 19.29 -12.05 -10.54
CA HIS A 58 19.71 -12.17 -11.95
C HIS A 58 21.24 -12.31 -12.11
N CYS A 59 22.02 -11.81 -11.13
CA CYS A 59 23.48 -11.91 -11.12
C CYS A 59 24.01 -13.19 -10.42
N LYS A 60 23.13 -14.11 -9.97
CA LYS A 60 23.45 -15.27 -9.11
C LYS A 60 24.21 -14.90 -7.83
N VAL A 61 24.09 -13.65 -7.40
CA VAL A 61 24.65 -13.13 -6.15
C VAL A 61 23.54 -13.15 -5.10
N TYR A 62 23.80 -13.79 -3.97
CA TYR A 62 22.91 -13.78 -2.81
C TYR A 62 22.72 -12.36 -2.30
N ASN A 63 21.47 -11.88 -2.30
CA ASN A 63 21.13 -10.63 -1.65
C ASN A 63 20.68 -10.91 -0.21
N ILE A 64 21.37 -10.35 0.80
CA ILE A 64 21.14 -10.65 2.24
C ILE A 64 19.68 -10.39 2.65
N ILE A 65 19.03 -9.40 2.03
CA ILE A 65 17.61 -9.09 2.27
C ILE A 65 16.87 -9.19 0.93
N PRO A 66 15.94 -10.15 0.77
CA PRO A 66 15.21 -10.31 -0.48
C PRO A 66 14.33 -9.09 -0.74
N SER A 67 14.15 -8.74 -2.02
CA SER A 67 13.29 -7.60 -2.39
C SER A 67 11.82 -7.91 -2.11
N ILE A 68 11.00 -6.86 -1.92
CA ILE A 68 9.55 -7.02 -1.70
C ILE A 68 8.93 -7.80 -2.86
N SER A 69 9.24 -7.43 -4.10
CA SER A 69 8.73 -8.11 -5.30
C SER A 69 9.12 -9.59 -5.36
N ALA A 70 10.26 -10.00 -4.81
CA ALA A 70 10.67 -11.40 -4.74
C ALA A 70 9.81 -12.19 -3.74
N VAL A 71 9.69 -11.71 -2.50
CA VAL A 71 8.91 -12.41 -1.45
C VAL A 71 7.41 -12.42 -1.72
N THR A 72 6.89 -11.43 -2.45
CA THR A 72 5.49 -11.39 -2.91
C THR A 72 5.28 -12.04 -4.27
N GLY A 73 6.36 -12.46 -4.95
CA GLY A 73 6.33 -13.02 -6.30
C GLY A 73 6.35 -14.55 -6.33
N VAL A 74 6.82 -15.19 -5.25
CA VAL A 74 6.91 -16.65 -5.11
C VAL A 74 5.59 -17.29 -4.66
N SER A 75 5.31 -18.51 -5.11
CA SER A 75 4.11 -19.26 -4.69
C SER A 75 4.40 -20.07 -3.42
N PRO A 76 3.52 -20.10 -2.40
CA PRO A 76 2.13 -19.60 -2.40
C PRO A 76 1.92 -18.12 -2.01
N GLN A 77 2.95 -17.40 -1.58
CA GLN A 77 2.91 -16.03 -1.05
C GLN A 77 2.29 -15.03 -2.05
N ARG A 78 2.50 -15.23 -3.34
CA ARG A 78 1.90 -14.44 -4.43
C ARG A 78 0.38 -14.42 -4.37
N TYR A 79 -0.26 -15.52 -3.99
CA TYR A 79 -1.72 -15.58 -3.87
C TYR A 79 -2.23 -14.83 -2.64
N LEU A 80 -1.51 -14.94 -1.52
CA LEU A 80 -1.80 -14.19 -0.31
C LEU A 80 -1.67 -12.68 -0.57
N TRP A 81 -0.58 -12.26 -1.18
CA TRP A 81 -0.32 -10.87 -1.54
C TRP A 81 -1.39 -10.31 -2.49
N ARG A 82 -1.66 -11.02 -3.60
CA ARG A 82 -2.68 -10.60 -4.58
C ARG A 82 -4.07 -10.48 -3.97
N THR A 83 -4.48 -11.43 -3.13
CA THR A 83 -5.78 -11.38 -2.44
C THR A 83 -5.85 -10.18 -1.50
N SER A 84 -4.78 -9.94 -0.73
CA SER A 84 -4.69 -8.81 0.19
C SER A 84 -4.80 -7.47 -0.54
N ILE A 85 -4.06 -7.30 -1.65
CA ILE A 85 -4.14 -6.10 -2.47
C ILE A 85 -5.52 -5.95 -3.09
N ALA A 86 -6.10 -7.00 -3.66
CA ALA A 86 -7.44 -6.96 -4.24
C ALA A 86 -8.50 -6.43 -3.27
N LEU A 87 -8.49 -6.93 -2.03
CA LEU A 87 -9.39 -6.48 -0.96
C LEU A 87 -9.13 -5.03 -0.55
N HIS A 88 -7.89 -4.57 -0.66
CA HIS A 88 -7.49 -3.21 -0.31
C HIS A 88 -7.82 -2.16 -1.38
N LEU A 89 -7.93 -2.54 -2.66
CA LEU A 89 -8.14 -1.60 -3.78
C LEU A 89 -9.47 -0.85 -3.66
N ALA A 90 -10.59 -1.54 -3.50
CA ALA A 90 -11.91 -0.92 -3.52
C ALA A 90 -12.09 0.14 -2.39
N PRO A 91 -11.71 -0.14 -1.12
CA PRO A 91 -11.78 0.87 -0.07
C PRO A 91 -10.87 2.08 -0.32
N ARG A 92 -9.69 1.88 -0.92
CA ARG A 92 -8.78 2.98 -1.26
C ARG A 92 -9.38 3.92 -2.31
N TYR A 93 -9.97 3.36 -3.37
CA TYR A 93 -10.66 4.17 -4.37
C TYR A 93 -11.86 4.92 -3.78
N LEU A 94 -12.66 4.27 -2.94
CA LEU A 94 -13.77 4.91 -2.26
C LEU A 94 -13.30 6.07 -1.37
N ILE A 95 -12.26 5.86 -0.56
CA ILE A 95 -11.68 6.90 0.30
C ILE A 95 -11.17 8.08 -0.55
N ALA A 96 -10.50 7.82 -1.69
CA ALA A 96 -10.03 8.88 -2.57
C ALA A 96 -11.18 9.75 -3.11
N ILE A 97 -12.29 9.12 -3.53
CA ILE A 97 -13.49 9.82 -4.02
C ILE A 97 -14.13 10.65 -2.90
N VAL A 98 -14.39 10.05 -1.74
CA VAL A 98 -15.01 10.74 -0.59
C VAL A 98 -14.13 11.89 -0.13
N TYR A 99 -12.82 11.68 -0.05
CA TYR A 99 -11.86 12.71 0.33
C TYR A 99 -11.86 13.88 -0.67
N ASN A 100 -11.88 13.59 -1.97
CA ASN A 100 -11.94 14.62 -3.00
C ASN A 100 -13.22 15.46 -2.90
N VAL A 101 -14.38 14.83 -2.71
CA VAL A 101 -15.67 15.53 -2.57
C VAL A 101 -15.66 16.41 -1.32
N GLN A 102 -15.27 15.85 -0.17
CA GLN A 102 -15.27 16.57 1.10
C GLN A 102 -14.28 17.74 1.10
N MET A 103 -13.04 17.52 0.63
CA MET A 103 -12.02 18.56 0.63
C MET A 103 -12.27 19.62 -0.45
N SER A 104 -12.88 19.27 -1.58
CA SER A 104 -13.26 20.26 -2.60
C SER A 104 -14.35 21.22 -2.12
N ALA A 105 -15.20 20.77 -1.19
CA ALA A 105 -16.20 21.62 -0.53
C ALA A 105 -15.55 22.57 0.49
N ILE A 106 -14.62 22.07 1.30
CA ILE A 106 -13.89 22.87 2.31
C ILE A 106 -12.95 23.87 1.64
N LEU A 107 -12.15 23.41 0.67
CA LEU A 107 -11.11 24.17 -0.02
C LEU A 107 -11.58 24.64 -1.41
N TRP A 108 -12.72 25.33 -1.45
CA TRP A 108 -13.33 25.77 -2.71
C TRP A 108 -12.45 26.70 -3.54
N GLN A 109 -11.55 27.47 -2.92
CA GLN A 109 -10.55 28.32 -3.60
C GLN A 109 -9.31 27.55 -4.08
N HIS A 110 -9.09 26.34 -3.55
CA HIS A 110 -7.91 25.52 -3.82
C HIS A 110 -8.30 24.14 -4.41
N LYS A 111 -9.33 24.09 -5.26
CA LYS A 111 -9.77 22.83 -5.90
C LYS A 111 -8.68 22.14 -6.72
N VAL A 112 -7.73 22.90 -7.26
CA VAL A 112 -6.61 22.35 -8.06
C VAL A 112 -5.75 21.41 -7.22
N ILE A 113 -5.33 21.82 -6.01
CA ILE A 113 -4.49 20.95 -5.16
C ILE A 113 -5.25 19.72 -4.66
N VAL A 114 -6.57 19.85 -4.40
CA VAL A 114 -7.42 18.71 -4.04
C VAL A 114 -7.55 17.73 -5.21
N SER A 115 -7.75 18.24 -6.43
CA SER A 115 -7.80 17.42 -7.65
C SER A 115 -6.47 16.72 -7.93
N ILE A 116 -5.33 17.40 -7.76
CA ILE A 116 -4.00 16.79 -7.85
C ILE A 116 -3.86 15.67 -6.82
N SER A 117 -4.29 15.90 -5.58
CA SER A 117 -4.28 14.88 -4.52
C SER A 117 -5.10 13.65 -4.90
N PHE A 118 -6.26 13.84 -5.50
CA PHE A 118 -7.12 12.76 -5.97
C PHE A 118 -6.42 11.93 -7.05
N TRP A 119 -5.94 12.57 -8.11
CA TRP A 119 -5.28 11.86 -9.21
C TRP A 119 -4.00 11.15 -8.79
N LEU A 120 -3.20 11.77 -7.92
CA LEU A 120 -2.02 11.10 -7.34
C LEU A 120 -2.42 9.85 -6.56
N SER A 121 -3.52 9.88 -5.80
CA SER A 121 -4.04 8.70 -5.12
C SER A 121 -4.48 7.60 -6.10
N ILE A 122 -5.14 7.96 -7.20
CA ILE A 122 -5.57 6.99 -8.21
C ILE A 122 -4.36 6.32 -8.87
N VAL A 123 -3.35 7.11 -9.26
CA VAL A 123 -2.12 6.61 -9.88
C VAL A 123 -1.35 5.72 -8.91
N GLU A 124 -1.25 6.12 -7.64
CA GLU A 124 -0.58 5.34 -6.59
C GLU A 124 -1.24 3.97 -6.39
N VAL A 125 -2.57 3.92 -6.21
CA VAL A 125 -3.30 2.67 -6.02
C VAL A 125 -3.25 1.79 -7.29
N SER A 126 -3.35 2.40 -8.47
CA SER A 126 -3.32 1.67 -9.75
C SER A 126 -1.94 1.07 -10.03
N SER A 127 -0.87 1.82 -9.74
CA SER A 127 0.49 1.32 -9.90
C SER A 127 0.85 0.24 -8.88
N LEU A 128 0.34 0.31 -7.65
CA LEU A 128 0.41 -0.76 -6.66
C LEU A 128 -0.28 -2.05 -7.16
N ALA A 129 -1.47 -1.92 -7.75
CA ALA A 129 -2.15 -3.05 -8.38
C ALA A 129 -1.30 -3.61 -9.54
N GLY A 130 -0.80 -2.73 -10.42
CA GLY A 130 0.06 -3.09 -11.54
C GLY A 130 1.28 -3.91 -11.12
N THR A 131 2.06 -3.42 -10.15
CA THR A 131 3.26 -4.11 -9.64
C THR A 131 2.93 -5.43 -8.92
N THR A 132 1.69 -5.62 -8.47
CA THR A 132 1.21 -6.83 -7.80
C THR A 132 0.79 -7.92 -8.78
N TYR A 133 0.12 -7.53 -9.87
CA TYR A 133 -0.40 -8.49 -10.85
C TYR A 133 0.61 -8.82 -11.95
N ILE A 134 1.41 -7.85 -12.39
CA ILE A 134 2.49 -8.04 -13.35
C ILE A 134 3.75 -8.44 -12.58
N SER A 135 4.18 -9.70 -12.70
CA SER A 135 5.42 -10.13 -12.06
C SER A 135 6.64 -9.61 -12.79
N ASN A 136 7.70 -9.39 -12.03
CA ASN A 136 9.04 -9.15 -12.55
C ASN A 136 9.55 -10.29 -13.45
N LEU A 137 9.07 -11.52 -13.25
CA LEU A 137 9.38 -12.68 -14.10
C LEU A 137 8.65 -12.61 -15.45
N ASP A 138 7.44 -12.06 -15.47
CA ASP A 138 6.60 -12.01 -16.67
C ASP A 138 7.06 -10.85 -17.58
N ASN A 139 7.31 -9.67 -16.99
CA ASN A 139 7.79 -8.50 -17.73
C ASN A 139 8.56 -7.55 -16.78
N PHE A 140 9.86 -7.76 -16.66
CA PHE A 140 10.72 -6.95 -15.80
C PHE A 140 10.68 -5.45 -16.13
N PRO A 141 10.85 -4.99 -17.40
CA PRO A 141 10.84 -3.56 -17.71
C PRO A 141 9.54 -2.85 -17.34
N LEU A 142 8.39 -3.52 -17.51
CA LEU A 142 7.09 -2.96 -17.13
C LEU A 142 6.92 -2.94 -15.62
N HIS A 143 7.27 -4.03 -14.93
CA HIS A 143 7.21 -4.11 -13.47
C HIS A 143 8.08 -3.03 -12.80
N GLU A 144 9.32 -2.85 -13.26
CA GLU A 144 10.24 -1.81 -12.76
C GLU A 144 9.63 -0.41 -12.90
N LYS A 145 9.05 -0.09 -14.07
CA LYS A 145 8.38 1.20 -14.30
C LYS A 145 7.18 1.40 -13.40
N LEU A 146 6.34 0.37 -13.22
CA LEU A 146 5.18 0.43 -12.32
C LEU A 146 5.60 0.65 -10.87
N PHE A 147 6.66 -0.02 -10.43
CA PHE A 147 7.23 0.17 -9.10
C PHE A 147 7.74 1.60 -8.90
N ILE A 148 8.48 2.15 -9.87
CA ILE A 148 8.95 3.55 -9.81
C ILE A 148 7.77 4.53 -9.76
N VAL A 149 6.75 4.33 -10.59
CA VAL A 149 5.53 5.17 -10.59
C VAL A 149 4.82 5.09 -9.24
N PHE A 150 4.70 3.91 -8.65
CA PHE A 150 4.12 3.72 -7.31
C PHE A 150 4.91 4.51 -6.24
N MET A 151 6.23 4.37 -6.22
CA MET A 151 7.08 5.07 -5.25
C MET A 151 6.96 6.59 -5.37
N LEU A 152 7.07 7.14 -6.59
CA LEU A 152 7.00 8.58 -6.83
C LEU A 152 5.61 9.13 -6.52
N SER A 153 4.56 8.50 -7.04
CA SER A 153 3.18 8.95 -6.80
C SER A 153 2.79 8.87 -5.32
N SER A 154 3.25 7.87 -4.58
CA SER A 154 3.03 7.77 -3.13
C SER A 154 3.69 8.91 -2.34
N LEU A 155 4.94 9.25 -2.66
CA LEU A 155 5.65 10.38 -2.04
C LEU A 155 4.97 11.71 -2.34
N PHE A 156 4.63 11.96 -3.61
CA PHE A 156 3.92 13.18 -4.00
C PHE A 156 2.52 13.24 -3.39
N TYR A 157 1.79 12.12 -3.36
CA TYR A 157 0.48 12.03 -2.74
C TYR A 157 0.54 12.39 -1.25
N MET A 158 1.49 11.82 -0.49
CA MET A 158 1.67 12.13 0.94
C MET A 158 2.01 13.60 1.17
N LEU A 159 2.90 14.18 0.36
CA LEU A 159 3.25 15.59 0.43
C LEU A 159 2.03 16.49 0.18
N VAL A 160 1.29 16.23 -0.90
CA VAL A 160 0.09 16.98 -1.26
C VAL A 160 -0.99 16.81 -0.20
N MET A 161 -1.20 15.60 0.34
CA MET A 161 -2.14 15.32 1.43
C MET A 161 -1.82 16.13 2.69
N LEU A 162 -0.55 16.22 3.08
CA LEU A 162 -0.11 17.05 4.22
C LEU A 162 -0.41 18.54 3.95
N ARG A 163 -0.17 19.00 2.71
CA ARG A 163 -0.47 20.38 2.32
C ARG A 163 -1.98 20.66 2.33
N VAL A 164 -2.79 19.80 1.74
CA VAL A 164 -4.26 19.90 1.77
C VAL A 164 -4.77 19.92 3.20
N HIS A 165 -4.24 19.07 4.09
CA HIS A 165 -4.61 19.08 5.50
C HIS A 165 -4.26 20.41 6.20
N SER A 166 -3.07 20.96 5.95
CA SER A 166 -2.65 22.25 6.51
C SER A 166 -3.51 23.43 6.03
N LEU A 167 -3.99 23.37 4.77
CA LEU A 167 -4.87 24.39 4.21
C LEU A 167 -6.29 24.27 4.73
N ALA A 168 -6.80 23.04 4.87
CA ALA A 168 -8.16 22.78 5.33
C ALA A 168 -8.36 23.13 6.81
N TYR A 169 -7.31 23.01 7.62
CA TYR A 169 -7.37 23.19 9.08
C TYR A 169 -6.22 24.08 9.56
N PRO A 170 -6.30 25.41 9.37
CA PRO A 170 -5.28 26.35 9.85
C PRO A 170 -5.18 26.38 11.38
N THR A 171 -6.31 26.20 12.08
CA THR A 171 -6.37 26.01 13.53
C THR A 171 -6.79 24.58 13.84
N MET A 172 -5.83 23.75 14.27
CA MET A 172 -6.04 22.31 14.47
C MET A 172 -6.49 21.99 15.90
N SER A 173 -7.47 21.11 16.03
CA SER A 173 -7.80 20.48 17.32
C SER A 173 -6.69 19.50 17.74
N PRO A 174 -6.58 19.14 19.04
CA PRO A 174 -5.54 18.19 19.49
C PRO A 174 -5.54 16.86 18.73
N ALA A 175 -6.73 16.35 18.38
CA ALA A 175 -6.87 15.13 17.59
C ALA A 175 -6.39 15.28 16.14
N GLN A 176 -6.65 16.44 15.52
CA GLN A 176 -6.19 16.75 14.17
C GLN A 176 -4.66 16.92 14.13
N SER A 177 -4.09 17.62 15.11
CA SER A 177 -2.65 17.78 15.27
C SER A 177 -1.95 16.42 15.42
N CYS A 178 -2.48 15.54 16.27
CA CYS A 178 -1.96 14.18 16.40
C CYS A 178 -1.98 13.42 15.06
N SER A 179 -3.10 13.48 14.32
CA SER A 179 -3.20 12.86 12.99
C SER A 179 -2.19 13.45 12.00
N PHE A 180 -1.98 14.77 12.02
CA PHE A 180 -1.01 15.45 11.18
C PHE A 180 0.43 14.99 11.47
N TYR A 181 0.84 14.95 12.74
CA TYR A 181 2.18 14.49 13.12
C TYR A 181 2.41 13.02 12.82
N VAL A 182 1.40 12.16 12.97
CA VAL A 182 1.50 10.75 12.55
C VAL A 182 1.70 10.65 11.04
N LYS A 183 0.93 11.40 10.23
CA LYS A 183 1.10 11.43 8.77
C LYS A 183 2.45 11.97 8.36
N LEU A 184 2.95 13.00 9.05
CA LEU A 184 4.28 13.56 8.82
C LEU A 184 5.38 12.55 9.15
N GLY A 185 5.27 11.84 10.27
CA GLY A 185 6.20 10.77 10.64
C GLY A 185 6.22 9.65 9.59
N LEU A 186 5.06 9.23 9.10
CA LEU A 186 4.95 8.26 8.01
C LEU A 186 5.57 8.77 6.70
N PHE A 187 5.37 10.05 6.37
CA PHE A 187 5.98 10.66 5.18
C PHE A 187 7.51 10.68 5.27
N VAL A 188 8.07 11.12 6.40
CA VAL A 188 9.53 11.12 6.64
C VAL A 188 10.08 9.70 6.57
N THR A 189 9.40 8.74 7.21
CA THR A 189 9.79 7.33 7.17
C THR A 189 9.80 6.80 5.74
N SER A 190 8.78 7.12 4.94
CA SER A 190 8.70 6.73 3.54
C SER A 190 9.82 7.34 2.68
N ILE A 191 10.21 8.60 2.93
CA ILE A 191 11.37 9.21 2.26
C ILE A 191 12.64 8.44 2.61
N VAL A 192 12.90 8.22 3.89
CA VAL A 192 14.11 7.50 4.36
C VAL A 192 14.16 6.10 3.77
N ALA A 193 13.04 5.38 3.78
CA ALA A 193 12.93 4.05 3.17
C ALA A 193 13.18 4.08 1.65
N THR A 194 12.63 5.08 0.94
CA THR A 194 12.83 5.23 -0.51
C THR A 194 14.28 5.52 -0.84
N VAL A 195 14.92 6.44 -0.11
CA VAL A 195 16.35 6.74 -0.29
C VAL A 195 17.19 5.50 -0.02
N GLY A 196 16.88 4.76 1.05
CA GLY A 196 17.51 3.48 1.36
C GLY A 196 17.39 2.48 0.20
N LEU A 197 16.18 2.29 -0.34
CA LEU A 197 15.94 1.41 -1.48
C LEU A 197 16.74 1.82 -2.72
N VAL A 198 16.79 3.12 -3.05
CA VAL A 198 17.57 3.62 -4.19
C VAL A 198 19.07 3.39 -3.98
N VAL A 199 19.59 3.61 -2.77
CA VAL A 199 21.00 3.35 -2.44
C VAL A 199 21.33 1.87 -2.56
N PHE A 200 20.49 0.99 -2.00
CA PHE A 200 20.67 -0.46 -2.11
C PHE A 200 20.57 -0.94 -3.56
N TRP A 201 19.62 -0.42 -4.33
CA TRP A 201 19.46 -0.74 -5.75
C TRP A 201 20.67 -0.29 -6.57
N PHE A 202 21.14 0.94 -6.37
CA PHE A 202 22.33 1.44 -7.07
C PHE A 202 23.58 0.66 -6.69
N ARG A 203 23.77 0.36 -5.40
CA ARG A 203 24.89 -0.47 -4.92
C ARG A 203 24.84 -1.86 -5.54
N HIS A 204 23.67 -2.50 -5.57
CA HIS A 204 23.50 -3.83 -6.15
C HIS A 204 23.80 -3.83 -7.66
N ARG A 205 23.32 -2.82 -8.40
CA ARG A 205 23.48 -2.73 -9.86
C ARG A 205 24.89 -2.31 -10.31
N VAL A 206 25.54 -1.42 -9.57
CA VAL A 206 26.87 -0.90 -9.94
C VAL A 206 27.99 -1.81 -9.45
N HIS A 207 27.89 -2.33 -8.23
CA HIS A 207 29.02 -3.03 -7.64
C HIS A 207 29.00 -4.54 -7.89
N CYS A 208 27.89 -5.13 -8.37
CA CYS A 208 27.72 -6.58 -8.64
C CYS A 208 28.70 -7.42 -7.83
N TYR A 209 28.73 -7.24 -6.50
CA TYR A 209 29.75 -7.91 -5.70
C TYR A 209 29.43 -9.37 -5.79
N ASP A 210 30.33 -10.11 -6.41
CA ASP A 210 30.25 -11.53 -6.61
C ASP A 210 30.34 -12.23 -5.24
N MET A 211 29.25 -12.21 -4.45
CA MET A 211 29.12 -13.06 -3.27
C MET A 211 29.07 -14.55 -3.66
N GLY A 212 29.18 -14.86 -4.96
CA GLY A 212 29.54 -16.18 -5.49
C GLY A 212 30.91 -16.69 -5.04
N LYS A 213 31.76 -15.86 -4.41
CA LYS A 213 32.98 -16.34 -3.75
C LYS A 213 32.87 -16.60 -2.24
N CYS A 214 31.85 -16.09 -1.54
CA CYS A 214 31.73 -16.35 -0.09
C CYS A 214 30.90 -17.59 0.28
N VAL A 215 30.02 -18.08 -0.60
CA VAL A 215 29.31 -19.36 -0.35
C VAL A 215 30.12 -20.57 -0.82
N HIS A 216 31.06 -20.39 -1.76
CA HIS A 216 32.01 -21.45 -2.13
C HIS A 216 33.31 -21.43 -1.30
N SER A 217 33.60 -20.35 -0.57
CA SER A 217 34.73 -20.29 0.37
C SER A 217 34.36 -20.71 1.80
N MET A 218 33.07 -20.82 2.16
CA MET A 218 32.68 -21.41 3.45
C MET A 218 32.59 -22.96 3.38
N SER A 219 32.91 -23.56 2.24
CA SER A 219 33.07 -25.01 2.06
C SER A 219 34.50 -25.43 1.73
N ARG A 220 35.45 -24.49 1.73
CA ARG A 220 36.88 -24.81 1.67
C ARG A 220 37.70 -23.63 2.22
N TRP A 221 38.39 -23.89 3.32
CA TRP A 221 39.62 -23.16 3.65
C TRP A 221 40.49 -23.14 2.40
N ASP A 222 40.83 -21.95 1.89
CA ASP A 222 42.15 -21.58 1.37
C ASP A 222 42.05 -20.29 0.51
N CYS A 223 42.62 -19.22 1.09
CA CYS A 223 43.10 -17.94 0.53
C CYS A 223 42.16 -17.08 -0.36
#